data_AF-A0A7K4H0J9-F1
#
_entry.id   AF-A0A7K4H0J9-F1
#
_cell.length_a   1.000
_cell.length_b   1.000
_cell.length_c   1.000
_cell.angle_alpha   90.00
_cell.angle_beta   90.00
_cell.angle_gamma   90.00
#
_symmetry.space_group_name_H-M   'P 1'
#
loop_
_entity.id
_entity.type
_entity.pdbx_description
1 polymer ?
#
loop_
_entity_poly.entity_id
_entity_poly.type
_entity_poly.pdbx_seq_one_letter_code
_entity_poly.pdbx_strand_id
1 'polypeptide(L)'
;MGEVTSRFKEEFNAVKLLAFFGIFFMIFDAISLFYASADPNGLYILYGIIEIILAAVVFLSLEFVDLGKVKIPFQWWILLVVGVVLIIFGFLTYPDSRFTIFGGLLLLGDLPLFVMSYFSAILIIMAALIELLAEKQGWKASKMMVFLGGAFGVYDCILLFGGYIDIENKIWLANGIFGIILLAVLLLTMQPWIDIKVPYVWWILMAVGFVFLIWVSPMASGIAAFEEYPLGGFGGIVLLIGMFLLLLGF
;
A
#
# COMPACT_ATOMS: atom_id res chain seq x y z
N MET A 1 -14.06 -27.85 -19.33
CA MET A 1 -12.89 -27.03 -18.92
C MET A 1 -13.19 -25.54 -18.81
N GLY A 2 -14.18 -24.96 -19.52
CA GLY A 2 -14.51 -23.52 -19.42
C GLY A 2 -15.28 -23.07 -18.16
N GLU A 3 -16.05 -23.95 -17.53
CA GLU A 3 -16.85 -23.62 -16.32
C GLU A 3 -16.03 -23.56 -15.02
N VAL A 4 -14.94 -24.31 -14.94
CA VAL A 4 -14.07 -24.31 -13.74
C VAL A 4 -13.22 -23.03 -13.70
N THR A 5 -12.76 -22.56 -14.86
CA THR A 5 -12.00 -21.30 -14.97
C THR A 5 -12.86 -20.06 -14.75
N SER A 6 -14.16 -20.10 -15.04
CA SER A 6 -15.05 -18.95 -14.76
C SER A 6 -15.34 -18.77 -13.28
N ARG A 7 -15.59 -19.86 -12.53
CA ARG A 7 -15.79 -19.78 -11.07
C ARG A 7 -14.55 -19.32 -10.32
N PHE A 8 -13.36 -19.82 -10.69
CA PHE A 8 -12.11 -19.43 -10.03
C PHE A 8 -11.80 -17.93 -10.21
N LYS A 9 -12.19 -17.35 -11.36
CA LYS A 9 -12.05 -15.92 -11.66
C LYS A 9 -13.02 -15.04 -10.85
N GLU A 10 -14.20 -15.56 -10.51
CA GLU A 10 -15.16 -14.89 -9.63
C GLU A 10 -14.74 -15.01 -8.15
N GLU A 11 -14.20 -16.16 -7.74
CA GLU A 11 -13.83 -16.43 -6.35
C GLU A 11 -12.61 -15.64 -5.89
N PHE A 12 -11.64 -15.38 -6.78
CA PHE A 12 -10.41 -14.65 -6.47
C PHE A 12 -10.30 -13.40 -7.34
N ASN A 13 -10.73 -12.25 -6.81
CA ASN A 13 -10.67 -10.96 -7.49
C ASN A 13 -9.57 -10.06 -6.89
N ALA A 14 -9.29 -8.94 -7.55
CA ALA A 14 -8.24 -8.02 -7.11
C ALA A 14 -8.46 -7.40 -5.73
N VAL A 15 -9.71 -7.18 -5.34
CA VAL A 15 -10.08 -6.65 -4.01
C VAL A 15 -9.65 -7.65 -2.94
N LYS A 16 -9.99 -8.94 -3.13
CA LYS A 16 -9.59 -10.02 -2.22
C LYS A 16 -8.08 -10.17 -2.13
N LEU A 17 -7.36 -10.11 -3.27
CA LEU A 17 -5.90 -10.17 -3.27
C LEU A 17 -5.29 -9.00 -2.50
N LEU A 18 -5.81 -7.79 -2.67
CA LEU A 18 -5.28 -6.61 -2.01
C LEU A 18 -5.57 -6.61 -0.50
N ALA A 19 -6.79 -6.94 -0.11
CA ALA A 19 -7.17 -7.08 1.29
C ALA A 19 -6.37 -8.21 1.96
N PHE A 20 -6.04 -9.28 1.22
CA PHE A 20 -5.16 -10.34 1.69
C PHE A 20 -3.72 -9.86 1.95
N PHE A 21 -3.16 -9.03 1.07
CA PHE A 21 -1.88 -8.37 1.38
C PHE A 21 -2.00 -7.46 2.60
N GLY A 22 -3.08 -6.69 2.71
CA GLY A 22 -3.39 -5.88 3.89
C GLY A 22 -3.37 -6.70 5.19
N ILE A 23 -4.04 -7.86 5.20
CA ILE A 23 -4.06 -8.80 6.33
C ILE A 23 -2.64 -9.26 6.70
N PHE A 24 -1.81 -9.62 5.72
CA PHE A 24 -0.43 -10.03 6.01
C PHE A 24 0.37 -8.92 6.68
N PHE A 25 0.24 -7.69 6.20
CA PHE A 25 0.89 -6.53 6.83
C PHE A 25 0.32 -6.26 8.22
N MET A 26 -1.00 -6.39 8.44
CA MET A 26 -1.58 -6.28 9.79
C MET A 26 -1.03 -7.32 10.77
N ILE A 27 -0.87 -8.57 10.32
CA ILE A 27 -0.31 -9.62 11.18
C ILE A 27 1.16 -9.31 11.49
N PHE A 28 1.91 -8.82 10.51
CA PHE A 28 3.29 -8.38 10.70
C PHE A 28 3.38 -7.20 11.68
N ASP A 29 2.50 -6.21 11.56
CA ASP A 29 2.38 -5.05 12.45
C ASP A 29 2.09 -5.51 13.88
N ALA A 30 1.11 -6.42 14.05
CA ALA A 30 0.75 -6.98 15.34
C ALA A 30 1.91 -7.73 16.02
N ILE A 31 2.65 -8.54 15.25
CA ILE A 31 3.85 -9.23 15.74
C ILE A 31 4.90 -8.20 16.18
N SER A 32 5.08 -7.13 15.39
CA SER A 32 6.02 -6.06 15.70
C SER A 32 5.64 -5.33 17.00
N LEU A 33 4.35 -5.07 17.23
CA LEU A 33 3.84 -4.50 18.48
C LEU A 33 4.10 -5.42 19.70
N PHE A 34 4.00 -6.74 19.53
CA PHE A 34 4.35 -7.68 20.59
C PHE A 34 5.85 -7.64 20.92
N TYR A 35 6.74 -7.49 19.94
CA TYR A 35 8.17 -7.34 20.21
C TYR A 35 8.54 -5.97 20.77
N ALA A 36 7.82 -4.91 20.39
CA ALA A 36 7.98 -3.56 20.95
C ALA A 36 7.57 -3.48 22.43
N SER A 37 6.81 -4.44 22.94
CA SER A 37 6.38 -4.52 24.36
C SER A 37 7.50 -4.82 25.37
N ALA A 38 8.77 -4.84 24.94
CA ALA A 38 9.90 -4.78 25.85
C ALA A 38 9.91 -3.49 26.72
N ASP A 39 9.19 -2.45 26.28
CA ASP A 39 8.81 -1.27 27.07
C ASP A 39 7.56 -1.60 27.95
N PRO A 40 7.54 -1.30 29.27
CA PRO A 40 6.44 -1.65 30.21
C PRO A 40 5.01 -1.16 29.87
N ASN A 41 4.79 -0.51 28.74
CA ASN A 41 3.46 -0.10 28.28
C ASN A 41 2.68 -1.29 27.72
N GLY A 42 1.85 -1.92 28.55
CA GLY A 42 0.92 -3.00 28.16
C GLY A 42 -0.09 -2.63 27.05
N LEU A 43 -0.15 -1.36 26.64
CA LEU A 43 -0.94 -0.88 25.51
C LEU A 43 -0.51 -1.49 24.18
N TYR A 44 0.80 -1.70 23.94
CA TYR A 44 1.27 -2.30 22.68
C TYR A 44 0.76 -3.73 22.49
N ILE A 45 0.71 -4.51 23.57
CA ILE A 45 0.16 -5.86 23.56
C ILE A 45 -1.35 -5.80 23.25
N LEU A 46 -2.09 -4.90 23.90
CA LEU A 46 -3.52 -4.74 23.63
C LEU A 46 -3.78 -4.39 22.15
N TYR A 47 -2.99 -3.47 21.57
CA TYR A 47 -3.12 -3.09 20.17
C TYR A 47 -2.76 -4.24 19.22
N GLY A 48 -1.70 -5.00 19.47
CA GLY A 48 -1.37 -6.19 18.67
C GLY A 48 -2.49 -7.24 18.69
N ILE A 49 -3.15 -7.44 19.84
CA ILE A 49 -4.32 -8.33 19.93
C ILE A 49 -5.48 -7.79 19.08
N ILE A 50 -5.76 -6.48 19.16
CA ILE A 50 -6.82 -5.85 18.37
C ILE A 50 -6.54 -5.99 16.87
N GLU A 51 -5.30 -5.78 16.42
CA GLU A 51 -4.90 -5.95 15.02
C GLU A 51 -5.12 -7.38 14.54
N ILE A 52 -4.76 -8.40 15.33
CA ILE A 52 -5.05 -9.80 14.97
C ILE A 52 -6.55 -10.05 14.85
N ILE A 53 -7.36 -9.50 15.75
CA ILE A 53 -8.82 -9.63 15.68
C ILE A 53 -9.36 -8.97 14.41
N LEU A 54 -8.92 -7.75 14.10
CA LEU A 54 -9.34 -7.04 12.89
C LEU A 54 -8.89 -7.76 11.61
N ALA A 55 -7.66 -8.30 11.59
CA ALA A 55 -7.16 -9.12 10.48
C ALA A 55 -8.04 -10.37 10.27
N ALA A 56 -8.44 -11.04 11.36
CA ALA A 56 -9.37 -12.16 11.30
C ALA A 56 -10.76 -11.74 10.79
N VAL A 57 -11.29 -10.59 11.23
CA VAL A 57 -12.57 -10.06 10.75
C VAL A 57 -12.51 -9.79 9.24
N VAL A 58 -11.45 -9.15 8.75
CA VAL A 58 -11.27 -8.91 7.31
C VAL A 58 -11.16 -10.24 6.57
N PHE A 59 -10.34 -11.17 7.06
CA PHE A 59 -10.16 -12.49 6.43
C PHE A 59 -11.49 -13.25 6.29
N LEU A 60 -12.32 -13.25 7.34
CA LEU A 60 -13.64 -13.85 7.34
C LEU A 60 -14.61 -13.12 6.40
N SER A 61 -14.52 -11.79 6.29
CA SER A 61 -15.37 -10.99 5.41
C SER A 61 -15.08 -11.17 3.92
N LEU A 62 -13.88 -11.61 3.54
CA LEU A 62 -13.46 -11.81 2.15
C LEU A 62 -14.00 -13.11 1.53
N GLU A 63 -14.81 -13.87 2.29
CA GLU A 63 -15.37 -15.16 1.87
C GLU A 63 -14.30 -16.18 1.44
N PHE A 64 -13.06 -16.07 1.95
CA PHE A 64 -12.05 -17.13 1.79
C PHE A 64 -12.49 -18.43 2.47
N VAL A 65 -13.34 -18.29 3.50
CA VAL A 65 -14.00 -19.38 4.20
C VAL A 65 -15.49 -19.23 3.92
N ASP A 66 -16.10 -20.25 3.33
CA ASP A 66 -17.55 -20.29 3.12
C ASP A 66 -18.24 -20.43 4.48
N LEU A 67 -18.71 -19.30 5.03
CA LEU A 67 -19.47 -19.24 6.29
C LEU A 67 -20.94 -19.69 6.09
N GLY A 68 -21.30 -20.22 4.93
CA GLY A 68 -22.63 -20.70 4.62
C GLY A 68 -23.61 -19.55 4.33
N LYS A 69 -24.61 -19.34 5.18
CA LYS A 69 -25.75 -18.44 4.89
C LYS A 69 -25.47 -16.95 5.08
N VAL A 70 -24.32 -16.58 5.64
CA VAL A 70 -24.00 -15.17 5.94
C VAL A 70 -23.27 -14.57 4.75
N LYS A 71 -24.03 -14.19 3.71
CA LYS A 71 -23.52 -13.29 2.67
C LYS A 71 -23.60 -11.87 3.20
N ILE A 72 -22.47 -11.22 3.40
CA ILE A 72 -22.45 -9.84 3.85
C ILE A 72 -22.64 -8.96 2.62
N PRO A 73 -23.77 -8.24 2.49
CA PRO A 73 -23.91 -7.27 1.41
C PRO A 73 -22.91 -6.12 1.65
N PHE A 74 -22.20 -5.74 0.59
CA PHE A 74 -21.25 -4.62 0.53
C PHE A 74 -19.94 -4.84 1.32
N GLN A 75 -19.04 -5.72 0.88
CA GLN A 75 -17.79 -6.00 1.63
C GLN A 75 -16.93 -4.74 1.83
N TRP A 76 -17.02 -3.79 0.90
CA TRP A 76 -16.30 -2.52 0.98
C TRP A 76 -16.57 -1.70 2.26
N TRP A 77 -17.75 -1.76 2.90
CA TRP A 77 -17.95 -0.98 4.14
C TRP A 77 -17.17 -1.59 5.31
N ILE A 78 -17.04 -2.92 5.38
CA ILE A 78 -16.24 -3.58 6.42
C ILE A 78 -14.79 -3.19 6.23
N LEU A 79 -14.28 -3.31 4.99
CA LEU A 79 -12.91 -2.94 4.66
C LEU A 79 -12.65 -1.46 5.01
N LEU A 80 -13.57 -0.56 4.64
CA LEU A 80 -13.42 0.87 4.95
C LEU A 80 -13.44 1.16 6.45
N VAL A 81 -14.36 0.55 7.21
CA VAL A 81 -14.44 0.70 8.67
C VAL A 81 -13.17 0.18 9.33
N VAL A 82 -12.72 -1.04 8.98
CA VAL A 82 -11.50 -1.61 9.53
C VAL A 82 -10.30 -0.74 9.21
N GLY A 83 -10.17 -0.29 7.97
CA GLY A 83 -9.09 0.60 7.54
C GLY A 83 -9.06 1.92 8.31
N VAL A 84 -10.21 2.58 8.49
CA VAL A 84 -10.32 3.82 9.28
C VAL A 84 -9.99 3.56 10.75
N VAL A 85 -10.47 2.46 11.31
CA VAL A 85 -10.18 2.06 12.69
C VAL A 85 -8.68 1.83 12.89
N LEU A 86 -8.00 1.20 11.94
CA LEU A 86 -6.55 1.03 11.97
C LEU A 86 -5.80 2.37 11.90
N ILE A 87 -6.27 3.33 11.09
CA ILE A 87 -5.70 4.70 11.09
C ILE A 87 -5.87 5.36 12.46
N ILE A 88 -7.06 5.26 13.06
CA ILE A 88 -7.31 5.82 14.39
C ILE A 88 -6.41 5.14 15.42
N PHE A 89 -6.25 3.81 15.35
CA PHE A 89 -5.36 3.09 16.25
C PHE A 89 -3.90 3.48 16.09
N GLY A 90 -3.37 3.53 14.87
CA GLY A 90 -2.02 4.04 14.63
C GLY A 90 -1.81 5.43 15.25
N PHE A 91 -2.80 6.32 15.11
CA PHE A 91 -2.73 7.66 15.71
C PHE A 91 -2.76 7.65 17.25
N LEU A 92 -3.50 6.73 17.86
CA LEU A 92 -3.61 6.61 19.32
C LEU A 92 -2.37 5.94 19.93
N THR A 93 -1.80 4.94 19.26
CA THR A 93 -0.65 4.14 19.68
C THR A 93 0.66 4.91 19.64
N TYR A 94 0.75 5.93 18.78
CA TYR A 94 1.94 6.80 18.68
C TYR A 94 1.60 8.27 19.04
N PRO A 95 1.36 8.60 20.32
CA PRO A 95 0.99 9.95 20.74
C PRO A 95 1.99 11.03 20.37
N ASP A 96 3.27 10.70 20.35
CA ASP A 96 4.31 11.67 20.04
C ASP A 96 4.36 12.00 18.53
N SER A 97 3.70 11.19 17.69
CA SER A 97 3.47 11.48 16.27
C SER A 97 2.26 12.38 16.02
N ARG A 98 1.52 12.80 17.05
CA ARG A 98 0.27 13.57 16.93
C ARG A 98 0.45 14.97 16.35
N PHE A 99 1.68 15.47 16.23
CA PHE A 99 1.96 16.82 15.72
C PHE A 99 2.24 16.91 14.21
N THR A 100 2.31 15.79 13.48
CA THR A 100 2.71 15.81 12.06
C THR A 100 1.61 15.48 11.05
N ILE A 101 0.35 15.27 11.46
CA ILE A 101 -0.79 15.08 10.51
C ILE A 101 -0.86 16.22 9.48
N PHE A 102 -0.50 17.44 9.88
CA PHE A 102 -0.28 18.58 8.96
C PHE A 102 1.13 19.19 9.05
N GLY A 103 1.90 18.90 10.11
CA GLY A 103 3.26 19.44 10.32
C GLY A 103 4.38 18.73 9.53
N GLY A 104 4.14 17.51 9.06
CA GLY A 104 5.12 16.73 8.27
C GLY A 104 5.30 17.20 6.82
N LEU A 105 4.62 18.27 6.40
CA LEU A 105 4.85 18.90 5.11
C LEU A 105 6.03 19.89 5.14
N LEU A 106 6.53 20.28 6.32
CA LEU A 106 7.52 21.38 6.39
C LEU A 106 8.58 21.34 7.52
N LEU A 107 8.52 20.49 8.55
CA LEU A 107 9.53 20.53 9.62
C LEU A 107 9.87 19.14 10.21
N LEU A 108 11.12 18.72 9.90
CA LEU A 108 12.14 18.09 10.76
C LEU A 108 11.81 16.81 11.58
N GLY A 109 12.63 15.78 11.40
CA GLY A 109 13.25 15.09 12.53
C GLY A 109 12.98 13.60 12.71
N ASP A 110 11.73 13.18 12.93
CA ASP A 110 11.44 11.86 13.51
C ASP A 110 10.35 11.09 12.76
N LEU A 111 10.55 10.88 11.45
CA LEU A 111 9.62 10.16 10.57
C LEU A 111 9.74 8.61 10.47
N PRO A 112 10.63 7.85 11.16
CA PRO A 112 10.80 6.45 10.79
C PRO A 112 9.67 5.45 11.08
N LEU A 113 8.97 5.60 12.21
CA LEU A 113 8.01 4.59 12.69
C LEU A 113 6.58 4.83 12.18
N PHE A 114 6.28 6.03 11.67
CA PHE A 114 4.92 6.45 11.35
C PHE A 114 4.37 5.73 10.11
N VAL A 115 5.13 5.63 9.02
CA VAL A 115 4.59 5.19 7.72
C VAL A 115 4.36 3.67 7.65
N MET A 116 5.13 2.86 8.37
CA MET A 116 4.93 1.41 8.45
C MET A 116 3.57 1.07 9.11
N SER A 117 3.22 1.78 10.19
CA SER A 117 2.02 1.50 11.00
C SER A 117 0.67 1.73 10.30
N TYR A 118 0.66 2.45 9.18
CA TYR A 118 -0.58 2.70 8.40
C TYR A 118 -0.63 1.93 7.10
N PHE A 119 0.43 1.22 6.71
CA PHE A 119 0.47 0.61 5.38
C PHE A 119 -0.61 -0.48 5.22
N SER A 120 -0.78 -1.31 6.24
CA SER A 120 -1.85 -2.29 6.32
C SER A 120 -3.24 -1.63 6.20
N ALA A 121 -3.47 -0.54 6.93
CA ALA A 121 -4.70 0.27 6.87
C ALA A 121 -4.94 0.85 5.46
N ILE A 122 -3.90 1.40 4.84
CA ILE A 122 -3.93 1.95 3.48
C ILE A 122 -4.32 0.88 2.49
N LEU A 123 -3.71 -0.31 2.54
CA LEU A 123 -4.04 -1.41 1.63
C LEU A 123 -5.49 -1.86 1.79
N ILE A 124 -6.00 -1.90 3.02
CA ILE A 124 -7.39 -2.27 3.30
C ILE A 124 -8.38 -1.21 2.81
N ILE A 125 -8.09 0.08 3.03
CA ILE A 125 -8.90 1.19 2.48
C ILE A 125 -8.86 1.16 0.95
N MET A 126 -7.70 0.89 0.36
CA MET A 126 -7.58 0.76 -1.09
C MET A 126 -8.42 -0.40 -1.62
N ALA A 127 -8.45 -1.55 -0.94
CA ALA A 127 -9.32 -2.66 -1.32
C ALA A 127 -10.79 -2.24 -1.31
N ALA A 128 -11.23 -1.53 -0.25
CA ALA A 128 -12.57 -0.96 -0.15
C ALA A 128 -12.90 0.00 -1.31
N LEU A 129 -11.97 0.92 -1.61
CA LEU A 129 -12.15 1.91 -2.67
C LEU A 129 -12.19 1.27 -4.06
N ILE A 130 -11.36 0.27 -4.31
CA ILE A 130 -11.36 -0.48 -5.58
C ILE A 130 -12.70 -1.18 -5.76
N GLU A 131 -13.21 -1.84 -4.73
CA GLU A 131 -14.52 -2.50 -4.78
C GLU A 131 -15.63 -1.50 -5.06
N LEU A 132 -15.68 -0.38 -4.31
CA LEU A 132 -16.66 0.69 -4.48
C LEU A 132 -16.60 1.32 -5.88
N LEU A 133 -15.41 1.54 -6.42
CA LEU A 133 -15.23 2.14 -7.75
C LEU A 133 -15.47 1.12 -8.87
N ALA A 134 -15.19 -0.16 -8.64
CA ALA A 134 -15.48 -1.23 -9.60
C ALA A 134 -17.00 -1.37 -9.77
N GLU A 135 -17.76 -1.29 -8.67
CA GLU A 135 -19.23 -1.26 -8.70
C GLU A 135 -19.77 -0.05 -9.52
N LYS A 136 -19.13 1.12 -9.42
CA LYS A 136 -19.66 2.37 -9.99
C LYS A 136 -19.15 2.72 -11.39
N GLN A 137 -17.90 2.40 -11.72
CA GLN A 137 -17.24 2.89 -12.94
C GLN A 137 -16.67 1.78 -13.83
N GLY A 138 -16.69 0.51 -13.40
CA GLY A 138 -16.23 -0.62 -14.23
C GLY A 138 -14.73 -0.56 -14.60
N TRP A 139 -13.92 0.16 -13.82
CA TRP A 139 -12.47 0.18 -14.04
C TRP A 139 -11.88 -1.19 -13.71
N LYS A 140 -10.90 -1.63 -14.52
CA LYS A 140 -10.10 -2.81 -14.22
C LYS A 140 -9.25 -2.55 -12.99
N ALA A 141 -9.16 -3.53 -12.10
CA ALA A 141 -8.49 -3.35 -10.82
C ALA A 141 -6.98 -3.18 -10.97
N SER A 142 -6.37 -3.83 -11.98
CA SER A 142 -4.98 -3.59 -12.36
C SER A 142 -4.71 -2.10 -12.63
N LYS A 143 -5.57 -1.41 -13.39
CA LYS A 143 -5.42 0.03 -13.67
C LYS A 143 -5.53 0.89 -12.42
N MET A 144 -6.46 0.58 -11.53
CA MET A 144 -6.60 1.30 -10.27
C MET A 144 -5.34 1.16 -9.41
N MET A 145 -4.79 -0.05 -9.31
CA MET A 145 -3.58 -0.30 -8.54
C MET A 145 -2.36 0.41 -9.12
N VAL A 146 -2.23 0.44 -10.45
CA VAL A 146 -1.16 1.21 -11.10
C VAL A 146 -1.30 2.70 -10.83
N PHE A 147 -2.51 3.23 -10.87
CA PHE A 147 -2.76 4.64 -10.57
C PHE A 147 -2.42 4.97 -9.10
N LEU A 148 -2.84 4.12 -8.17
CA LEU A 148 -2.55 4.30 -6.73
C LEU A 148 -1.06 4.15 -6.43
N GLY A 149 -0.39 3.16 -7.00
CA GLY A 149 1.06 3.00 -6.89
C GLY A 149 1.81 4.19 -7.48
N GLY A 150 1.29 4.77 -8.56
CA GLY A 150 1.78 6.04 -9.10
C GLY A 150 1.59 7.21 -8.15
N ALA A 151 0.43 7.34 -7.49
CA ALA A 151 0.18 8.38 -6.50
C ALA A 151 1.11 8.26 -5.28
N PHE A 152 1.33 7.03 -4.76
CA PHE A 152 2.32 6.77 -3.71
C PHE A 152 3.74 7.06 -4.19
N GLY A 153 4.08 6.71 -5.43
CA GLY A 153 5.37 7.05 -6.00
C GLY A 153 5.58 8.57 -6.09
N VAL A 154 4.55 9.35 -6.44
CA VAL A 154 4.63 10.82 -6.44
C VAL A 154 4.86 11.33 -5.03
N TYR A 155 4.16 10.77 -4.04
CA TYR A 155 4.37 11.10 -2.63
C TYR A 155 5.80 10.80 -2.18
N ASP A 156 6.34 9.61 -2.48
CA ASP A 156 7.73 9.24 -2.20
C ASP A 156 8.71 10.23 -2.85
N CYS A 157 8.46 10.63 -4.10
CA CYS A 157 9.28 11.64 -4.78
C CYS A 157 9.21 13.03 -4.12
N ILE A 158 8.04 13.44 -3.62
CA ILE A 158 7.91 14.70 -2.88
C ILE A 158 8.68 14.64 -1.57
N LEU A 159 8.62 13.52 -0.85
CA LEU A 159 9.41 13.33 0.36
C LEU A 159 10.91 13.38 0.08
N LEU A 160 11.37 12.81 -1.04
CA LEU A 160 12.76 12.92 -1.49
C LEU A 160 13.18 14.38 -1.75
N PHE A 161 12.26 15.21 -2.25
CA PHE A 161 12.50 16.65 -2.38
C PHE A 161 12.46 17.38 -1.03
N GLY A 162 11.64 16.92 -0.08
CA GLY A 162 11.54 17.47 1.27
C GLY A 162 12.75 17.14 2.16
N GLY A 163 13.35 15.96 1.98
CA GLY A 163 14.60 15.56 2.65
C GLY A 163 15.84 16.36 2.18
N TYR A 164 15.67 17.23 1.18
CA TYR A 164 16.71 18.07 0.60
C TYR A 164 17.09 19.30 1.45
N ILE A 165 16.62 19.41 2.70
CA ILE A 165 16.97 20.56 3.55
C ILE A 165 18.49 20.62 3.82
N ASP A 166 19.21 19.49 3.72
CA ASP A 166 20.68 19.46 3.69
C ASP A 166 21.26 19.39 2.26
N ILE A 167 21.94 20.47 1.88
CA ILE A 167 22.56 20.74 0.56
C ILE A 167 23.59 19.67 0.15
N GLU A 168 24.10 18.88 1.09
CA GLU A 168 25.12 17.87 0.84
C GLU A 168 24.59 16.62 0.11
N ASN A 169 23.27 16.42 0.09
CA ASN A 169 22.70 15.14 -0.33
C ASN A 169 21.94 15.22 -1.67
N LYS A 170 22.65 15.69 -2.71
CA LYS A 170 22.16 15.83 -4.11
C LYS A 170 21.60 14.55 -4.72
N ILE A 171 21.96 13.39 -4.17
CA ILE A 171 21.50 12.07 -4.62
C ILE A 171 19.97 11.96 -4.48
N TRP A 172 19.38 12.50 -3.41
CA TRP A 172 17.94 12.42 -3.17
C TRP A 172 17.12 13.23 -4.16
N LEU A 173 17.56 14.45 -4.47
CA LEU A 173 16.95 15.28 -5.51
C LEU A 173 16.98 14.56 -6.86
N ALA A 174 18.12 13.95 -7.21
CA ALA A 174 18.26 13.19 -8.44
C ALA A 174 17.30 11.98 -8.48
N ASN A 175 17.19 11.24 -7.37
CA ASN A 175 16.29 10.10 -7.25
C ASN A 175 14.81 10.54 -7.34
N GLY A 176 14.44 11.64 -6.70
CA GLY A 176 13.08 12.19 -6.76
C GLY A 176 12.71 12.61 -8.19
N ILE A 177 13.59 13.34 -8.89
CA ILE A 177 13.37 13.74 -10.29
C ILE A 177 13.25 12.50 -11.18
N PHE A 178 14.17 11.55 -11.02
CA PHE A 178 14.16 10.31 -11.79
C PHE A 178 12.88 9.49 -11.57
N GLY A 179 12.43 9.39 -10.32
CA GLY A 179 11.17 8.74 -9.97
C GLY A 179 9.96 9.40 -10.65
N ILE A 180 9.85 10.73 -10.61
CA ILE A 180 8.77 11.46 -11.30
C ILE A 180 8.78 11.19 -12.81
N ILE A 181 9.96 11.14 -13.44
CA ILE A 181 10.08 10.82 -14.87
C ILE A 181 9.55 9.42 -15.15
N LEU A 182 9.93 8.42 -14.34
CA LEU A 182 9.45 7.04 -14.50
C LEU A 182 7.94 6.93 -14.30
N LEU A 183 7.37 7.64 -13.33
CA LEU A 183 5.92 7.67 -13.11
C LEU A 183 5.17 8.35 -14.25
N ALA A 184 5.72 9.43 -14.80
CA ALA A 184 5.15 10.08 -15.97
C ALA A 184 5.13 9.12 -17.18
N VAL A 185 6.25 8.42 -17.45
CA VAL A 185 6.31 7.39 -18.49
C VAL A 185 5.28 6.31 -18.24
N LEU A 186 5.17 5.82 -17.00
CA LEU A 186 4.21 4.80 -16.63
C LEU A 186 2.76 5.25 -16.89
N LEU A 187 2.38 6.42 -16.38
CA LEU A 187 1.03 6.97 -16.55
C LEU A 187 0.70 7.20 -18.03
N LEU A 188 1.66 7.70 -18.82
CA LEU A 188 1.48 7.87 -20.27
C LEU A 188 1.23 6.54 -20.99
N THR A 189 1.96 5.48 -20.63
CA THR A 189 1.77 4.14 -21.23
C THR A 189 0.45 3.47 -20.87
N MET A 190 -0.25 3.96 -19.83
CA MET A 190 -1.54 3.44 -19.38
C MET A 190 -2.74 4.18 -19.99
N GLN A 191 -2.51 5.32 -20.65
CA GLN A 191 -3.60 6.11 -21.25
C GLN A 191 -4.11 5.47 -22.54
N PRO A 192 -5.42 5.23 -22.66
CA PRO A 192 -6.00 4.60 -23.86
C PRO A 192 -5.88 5.48 -25.12
N TRP A 193 -5.68 6.79 -24.96
CA TRP A 193 -5.50 7.72 -26.08
C TRP A 193 -4.05 7.80 -26.57
N ILE A 194 -3.10 7.18 -25.86
CA ILE A 194 -1.69 7.10 -26.26
C ILE A 194 -1.46 5.69 -26.79
N ASP A 195 -1.53 5.50 -28.11
CA ASP A 195 -1.24 4.22 -28.78
C ASP A 195 0.28 3.95 -28.85
N ILE A 196 0.95 3.97 -27.70
CA ILE A 196 2.28 3.38 -27.61
C ILE A 196 2.03 1.87 -27.61
N LYS A 197 2.30 1.24 -28.76
CA LYS A 197 2.26 -0.21 -28.93
C LYS A 197 3.41 -0.87 -28.16
N VAL A 198 3.33 -0.84 -26.85
CA VAL A 198 4.21 -1.64 -25.99
C VAL A 198 3.64 -3.05 -25.98
N PRO A 199 4.35 -4.05 -26.56
CA PRO A 199 3.85 -5.41 -26.61
C PRO A 199 3.61 -6.01 -25.22
N TYR A 200 4.28 -5.50 -24.20
CA TYR A 200 4.18 -6.00 -22.84
C TYR A 200 4.15 -4.87 -21.80
N VAL A 201 2.98 -4.25 -21.59
CA VAL A 201 2.74 -3.22 -20.55
C VAL A 201 3.19 -3.68 -19.15
N TRP A 202 3.07 -4.97 -18.85
CA TRP A 202 3.53 -5.53 -17.58
C TRP A 202 5.04 -5.42 -17.37
N TRP A 203 5.87 -5.42 -18.43
CA TRP A 203 7.33 -5.23 -18.28
C TRP A 203 7.65 -3.81 -17.82
N ILE A 204 6.94 -2.81 -18.35
CA ILE A 204 7.12 -1.42 -17.94
C ILE A 204 6.71 -1.29 -16.47
N LEU A 205 5.58 -1.88 -16.09
CA LEU A 205 5.13 -1.90 -14.70
C LEU A 205 6.12 -2.59 -13.76
N MET A 206 6.65 -3.74 -14.17
CA MET A 206 7.67 -4.47 -13.42
C MET A 206 8.94 -3.64 -13.26
N ALA A 207 9.45 -3.08 -14.36
CA ALA A 207 10.68 -2.29 -14.35
C ALA A 207 10.52 -1.03 -13.51
N VAL A 208 9.44 -0.26 -13.70
CA VAL A 208 9.18 0.95 -12.92
C VAL A 208 8.94 0.61 -11.45
N GLY A 209 8.12 -0.40 -11.14
CA GLY A 209 7.85 -0.83 -9.77
C GLY A 209 9.11 -1.32 -9.05
N PHE A 210 9.96 -2.10 -9.73
CA PHE A 210 11.23 -2.59 -9.18
C PHE A 210 12.24 -1.46 -8.95
N VAL A 211 12.38 -0.53 -9.90
CA VAL A 211 13.24 0.64 -9.76
C VAL A 211 12.75 1.55 -8.63
N PHE A 212 11.43 1.71 -8.49
CA PHE A 212 10.87 2.42 -7.35
C PHE A 212 11.20 1.74 -6.04
N LEU A 213 11.03 0.43 -5.96
CA LEU A 213 11.23 -0.36 -4.74
C LEU A 213 12.69 -0.43 -4.28
N ILE A 214 13.65 -0.43 -5.21
CA ILE A 214 15.06 -0.70 -4.89
C ILE A 214 15.92 0.56 -4.98
N TRP A 215 15.53 1.54 -5.79
CA TRP A 215 16.33 2.74 -6.00
C TRP A 215 15.64 3.98 -5.48
N VAL A 216 14.45 4.32 -5.99
CA VAL A 216 13.80 5.60 -5.65
C VAL A 216 13.41 5.64 -4.18
N SER A 217 12.80 4.56 -3.69
CA SER A 217 12.27 4.42 -2.35
C SER A 217 12.69 3.04 -1.82
N PRO A 218 13.99 2.87 -1.47
CA PRO A 218 14.56 1.57 -1.15
C PRO A 218 14.01 1.03 0.18
N MET A 219 12.94 0.24 0.13
CA MET A 219 12.43 -0.46 1.31
C MET A 219 13.43 -1.52 1.82
N ALA A 220 14.17 -2.13 0.89
CA ALA A 220 14.94 -3.35 1.11
C ALA A 220 16.45 -3.14 1.29
N SER A 221 16.97 -1.91 1.17
CA SER A 221 18.42 -1.76 1.14
C SER A 221 19.06 -2.03 2.51
N GLY A 222 18.39 -1.70 3.63
CA GLY A 222 19.02 -1.83 4.96
C GLY A 222 20.40 -1.14 5.04
N ILE A 223 20.73 -0.29 4.06
CA ILE A 223 22.01 0.38 3.95
C ILE A 223 21.90 1.50 4.98
N ALA A 224 22.76 1.43 5.98
CA ALA A 224 22.87 2.30 7.17
C ALA A 224 22.94 3.83 6.91
N ALA A 225 22.74 4.30 5.68
CA ALA A 225 22.63 5.71 5.32
C ALA A 225 21.18 6.24 5.32
N PHE A 226 20.19 5.41 5.67
CA PHE A 226 18.76 5.75 5.61
C PHE A 226 18.05 5.77 6.97
N GLU A 227 18.79 5.80 8.08
CA GLU A 227 18.22 5.76 9.44
C GLU A 227 17.26 6.93 9.74
N GLU A 228 17.40 8.06 9.03
CA GLU A 228 16.58 9.26 9.26
C GLU A 228 15.27 9.30 8.47
N TYR A 229 15.15 8.55 7.35
CA TYR A 229 13.98 8.61 6.47
C TYR A 229 13.69 7.24 5.82
N PRO A 230 12.96 6.32 6.48
CA PRO A 230 12.51 5.11 5.84
C PRO A 230 11.37 5.45 4.88
N LEU A 231 11.76 5.76 3.65
CA LEU A 231 10.85 5.70 2.52
C LEU A 231 10.52 4.22 2.30
N GLY A 232 9.31 3.81 2.67
CA GLY A 232 8.92 2.40 2.77
C GLY A 232 8.69 1.69 1.44
N GLY A 233 9.13 2.24 0.30
CA GLY A 233 8.98 1.63 -1.03
C GLY A 233 7.56 1.30 -1.44
N PHE A 234 6.56 1.88 -0.77
CA PHE A 234 5.16 1.51 -0.90
C PHE A 234 4.64 1.73 -2.32
N GLY A 235 5.07 2.82 -2.97
CA GLY A 235 4.77 3.05 -4.39
C GLY A 235 5.26 1.89 -5.26
N GLY A 236 6.48 1.44 -5.05
CA GLY A 236 7.05 0.27 -5.75
C GLY A 236 6.26 -1.02 -5.51
N ILE A 237 5.92 -1.33 -4.25
CA ILE A 237 5.13 -2.52 -3.89
C ILE A 237 3.75 -2.48 -4.57
N VAL A 238 3.04 -1.36 -4.46
CA VAL A 238 1.69 -1.21 -5.02
C VAL A 238 1.72 -1.32 -6.55
N LEU A 239 2.75 -0.77 -7.20
CA LEU A 239 2.96 -0.93 -8.65
C LEU A 239 3.21 -2.40 -9.04
N LEU A 240 4.01 -3.14 -8.26
CA LEU A 240 4.24 -4.56 -8.49
C LEU A 240 2.98 -5.41 -8.24
N ILE A 241 2.16 -5.06 -7.25
CA ILE A 241 0.83 -5.69 -7.07
C ILE A 241 -0.05 -5.40 -8.31
N GLY A 242 -0.06 -4.16 -8.81
CA GLY A 242 -0.75 -3.78 -10.05
C GLY A 242 -0.28 -4.60 -11.26
N MET A 243 1.02 -4.87 -11.37
CA MET A 243 1.60 -5.76 -12.38
C MET A 243 1.08 -7.20 -12.25
N PHE A 244 1.10 -7.78 -11.04
CA PHE A 244 0.58 -9.13 -10.81
C PHE A 244 -0.90 -9.24 -11.17
N LEU A 245 -1.71 -8.25 -10.79
CA LEU A 245 -3.12 -8.19 -11.16
C LEU A 245 -3.31 -8.14 -12.68
N LEU A 246 -2.49 -7.36 -13.38
CA LEU A 246 -2.53 -7.27 -14.84
C LEU A 246 -2.18 -8.62 -15.50
N LEU A 247 -1.17 -9.34 -14.99
CA LEU A 247 -0.79 -10.67 -15.49
C LEU A 247 -1.89 -11.72 -15.26
N LEU A 248 -2.61 -11.63 -14.14
CA LEU A 248 -3.73 -12.51 -13.81
C LEU A 248 -5.01 -12.16 -14.57
N GLY A 249 -5.01 -11.04 -15.30
CA GLY A 249 -6.14 -10.61 -16.14
C GLY A 249 -7.26 -9.91 -15.37
N PHE A 250 -6.93 -9.27 -14.24
CA PHE A 250 -7.83 -8.43 -13.43
C PHE A 250 -7.75 -6.94 -13.78
#